data_AF-A0A9X3BS66-F1
#
_entry.id   AF-A0A9X3BS66-F1
#
_cell.length_a   1.000
_cell.length_b   1.000
_cell.length_c   1.000
_cell.angle_alpha   90.00
_cell.angle_beta   90.00
_cell.angle_gamma   90.00
#
_symmetry.space_group_name_H-M   'P 1'
#
loop_
_entity.id
_entity.type
_entity.pdbx_description
1 polymer ?
#
loop_
_entity_poly.entity_id
_entity_poly.type
_entity_poly.pdbx_seq_one_letter_code
_entity_poly.pdbx_strand_id
1 'polypeptide(L)' 'MSHANAALTPRARLRLARLVVESNWTYAAAAKMFMVAPRTAKKWADRFRAEGVAGMDDRSSRPHLTPTKTSQQVMRRIV' A
#
# COMPACT_ATOMS: atom_id res chain seq x y z
N MET A 1 -3.45 7.22 -6.62
CA MET A 1 -4.89 7.27 -6.26
C MET A 1 -5.13 6.26 -5.15
N SER A 2 -5.71 6.65 -4.02
CA SER A 2 -5.98 5.70 -2.92
C SER A 2 -7.21 4.85 -3.21
N HIS A 3 -7.12 3.53 -3.05
CA HIS A 3 -8.26 2.62 -3.15
C HIS A 3 -9.29 2.93 -2.05
N ALA A 4 -10.58 2.83 -2.35
CA ALA A 4 -11.66 3.18 -1.42
C ALA A 4 -11.56 2.48 -0.05
N ASN A 5 -11.11 1.23 -0.05
CA ASN A 5 -10.97 0.41 1.17
C ASN A 5 -9.60 0.55 1.88
N ALA A 6 -8.74 1.49 1.47
CA ALA A 6 -7.43 1.64 2.08
C ALA A 6 -7.52 2.30 3.47
N ALA A 7 -7.15 1.57 4.52
CA ALA A 7 -7.17 2.07 5.90
C ALA A 7 -6.28 3.32 6.12
N LEU A 8 -5.19 3.46 5.37
CA LEU A 8 -4.30 4.62 5.41
C LEU A 8 -4.17 5.25 4.02
N THR A 9 -4.24 6.57 3.97
CA THR A 9 -3.89 7.38 2.80
C THR A 9 -2.36 7.35 2.55
N PRO A 10 -1.89 7.63 1.32
CA PRO A 10 -0.45 7.75 1.02
C PRO A 10 0.29 8.68 1.99
N ARG A 11 -0.34 9.82 2.34
CA ARG A 11 0.21 10.78 3.30
C ARG A 11 0.33 10.20 4.72
N ALA A 12 -0.65 9.43 5.18
CA ALA A 12 -0.60 8.79 6.49
C ALA A 12 0.49 7.69 6.55
N ARG A 13 0.65 6.91 5.48
CA ARG A 13 1.72 5.91 5.37
C ARG A 13 3.10 6.55 5.42
N LEU A 14 3.28 7.69 4.73
CA LEU A 14 4.51 8.46 4.76
C LEU A 14 4.84 8.92 6.18
N ARG A 15 3.87 9.50 6.90
CA ARG A 15 4.06 9.93 8.30
C ARG A 15 4.45 8.77 9.21
N LEU A 16 3.75 7.64 9.09
CA LEU A 16 4.06 6.43 9.83
C LEU A 16 5.49 5.97 9.55
N ALA A 17 5.89 5.91 8.27
CA ALA A 17 7.20 5.42 7.88
C ALA A 17 8.33 6.32 8.37
N ARG A 18 8.15 7.64 8.31
CA ARG A 18 9.12 8.62 8.86
C ARG A 18 9.31 8.48 10.36
N LEU A 19 8.24 8.29 11.14
CA LEU A 19 8.38 8.07 12.58
C LEU A 19 9.25 6.84 12.89
N VAL A 20 9.08 5.76 12.12
CA VAL A 20 9.86 4.54 12.31
C VAL A 20 11.29 4.69 11.81
N VAL A 21 11.50 5.28 10.64
CA VAL A 21 12.81 5.31 9.96
C VAL A 21 13.66 6.50 10.38
N GLU A 22 13.08 7.69 10.48
CA GLU A 22 13.78 8.94 10.78
C GLU A 22 13.77 9.24 12.29
N SER A 23 12.68 8.93 13.00
CA SER A 23 12.56 9.18 14.45
C SER A 23 12.81 7.94 15.31
N ASN A 24 13.20 6.81 14.70
CA ASN A 24 13.53 5.54 15.35
C ASN A 24 12.43 4.98 16.29
N TRP A 25 11.15 5.23 15.97
CA TRP A 25 10.04 4.65 16.71
C TRP A 25 9.96 3.14 16.49
N THR A 26 9.56 2.41 17.52
CA THR A 26 9.24 0.99 17.37
C THR A 26 8.02 0.80 16.46
N TYR A 27 7.97 -0.32 15.74
CA TYR A 27 6.81 -0.64 14.90
C TYR A 27 5.50 -0.68 15.71
N ALA A 28 5.55 -1.13 16.97
CA ALA A 28 4.39 -1.19 17.85
C ALA A 28 3.87 0.21 18.23
N ALA A 29 4.76 1.14 18.58
CA ALA A 29 4.38 2.50 18.93
C ALA A 29 3.74 3.23 17.75
N ALA A 30 4.37 3.16 16.57
CA ALA A 30 3.82 3.76 15.35
C ALA A 30 2.50 3.08 14.95
N ALA A 31 2.41 1.75 15.03
CA ALA A 31 1.19 1.03 14.70
C ALA A 31 0.00 1.42 15.60
N LYS A 32 0.24 1.58 16.91
CA LYS A 32 -0.76 2.03 17.88
C LYS A 32 -1.31 3.42 17.53
N MET A 33 -0.44 4.36 17.18
CA MET A 33 -0.83 5.73 16.82
C MET A 33 -1.69 5.78 15.55
N PHE A 34 -1.45 4.89 14.59
CA PHE A 34 -2.17 4.86 13.31
C PHE A 34 -3.27 3.80 13.24
N MET A 35 -3.59 3.12 14.36
CA MET A 35 -4.62 2.08 14.45
C MET A 35 -4.45 0.95 13.42
N VAL A 36 -3.20 0.52 13.21
CA VAL A 36 -2.87 -0.62 12.33
C VAL A 36 -2.11 -1.70 13.08
N ALA A 37 -1.96 -2.87 12.47
CA ALA A 37 -1.10 -3.92 13.02
C ALA A 37 0.39 -3.54 12.91
N PRO A 38 1.26 -3.96 13.86
CA PRO A 38 2.72 -3.74 13.78
C PRO A 38 3.35 -4.25 12.47
N ARG A 39 2.84 -5.35 11.92
CA ARG A 39 3.26 -5.88 10.61
C ARG A 39 2.99 -4.90 9.47
N THR A 40 1.87 -4.18 9.50
CA THR A 40 1.55 -3.13 8.51
C THR A 40 2.49 -1.95 8.66
N ALA A 41 2.82 -1.55 9.89
CA ALA A 41 3.81 -0.50 10.12
C ALA A 41 5.20 -0.90 9.59
N LYS A 42 5.63 -2.14 9.85
CA LYS A 42 6.88 -2.69 9.31
C LYS A 42 6.91 -2.64 7.78
N LYS A 43 5.83 -3.11 7.12
CA LYS A 43 5.70 -3.09 5.66
C LYS A 43 5.94 -1.69 5.08
N TRP A 44 5.32 -0.66 5.66
CA TRP A 44 5.47 0.71 5.16
C TRP A 44 6.86 1.29 5.44
N ALA A 45 7.45 0.99 6.60
CA ALA A 45 8.82 1.39 6.91
C ALA A 45 9.84 0.74 5.95
N ASP A 46 9.72 -0.56 5.70
CA ASP A 46 10.58 -1.28 4.75
C ASP A 46 10.46 -0.69 3.34
N ARG A 47 9.24 -0.41 2.90
CA ARG A 47 9.00 0.17 1.57
C ARG A 47 9.55 1.59 1.47
N PHE A 48 9.42 2.40 2.51
CA PHE A 48 10.00 3.74 2.54
C PHE A 48 11.55 3.69 2.49
N ARG A 49 12.19 2.72 3.14
CA ARG A 49 13.64 2.51 3.02
C ARG A 49 14.06 2.17 1.58
N ALA A 50 13.26 1.36 0.88
CA ALA A 50 13.59 0.91 -0.47
C ALA A 50 13.27 1.93 -1.57
N GLU A 51 12.14 2.64 -1.46
CA GLU A 51 11.54 3.41 -2.56
C GLU A 51 11.30 4.88 -2.18
N GLY A 52 11.59 5.27 -0.94
CA GLY A 52 11.32 6.61 -0.43
C GLY A 52 9.83 6.97 -0.49
N VAL A 53 9.56 8.23 -0.83
CA VAL A 53 8.19 8.77 -0.90
C VAL A 53 7.35 8.07 -1.99
N ALA A 54 7.96 7.69 -3.12
CA ALA A 54 7.28 7.03 -4.22
C ALA A 54 6.65 5.68 -3.81
N GLY A 55 7.23 4.99 -2.82
CA GLY A 55 6.69 3.73 -2.31
C GLY A 55 5.36 3.86 -1.56
N MET A 56 4.93 5.07 -1.19
CA MET A 56 3.72 5.25 -0.37
C MET A 56 2.42 5.19 -1.19
N ASP A 57 2.54 5.25 -2.52
CA ASP A 57 1.43 5.12 -3.42
C ASP A 57 0.84 3.70 -3.46
N ASP A 58 -0.43 3.63 -3.85
CA ASP A 58 -1.09 2.35 -4.04
C ASP A 58 -0.51 1.63 -5.24
N ARG A 59 -0.20 0.35 -5.01
CA ARG A 59 0.06 -0.59 -6.09
C ARG A 59 -1.26 -1.19 -6.51
N SER A 60 -1.36 -1.53 -7.80
CA SER A 60 -2.49 -2.31 -8.29
C SER A 60 -2.64 -3.58 -7.46
N SER A 61 -3.83 -3.78 -6.88
CA SER A 61 -4.23 -5.05 -6.29
C SER A 61 -4.63 -6.07 -7.35
N ARG A 62 -4.78 -5.64 -8.62
CA ARG A 62 -5.16 -6.52 -9.72
C ARG A 62 -4.00 -7.45 -10.03
N PRO A 63 -4.27 -8.77 -10.17
CA PRO A 63 -3.25 -9.71 -10.60
C PRO A 63 -2.73 -9.34 -11.99
N HIS A 64 -1.44 -9.57 -12.24
CA HIS A 64 -0.82 -9.28 -13.53
C HIS A 64 -1.39 -10.15 -14.65
N LEU A 65 -1.74 -11.40 -14.33
CA LEU A 65 -2.35 -12.35 -15.24
C LEU A 65 -3.66 -12.88 -14.64
N THR A 66 -4.69 -12.98 -15.47
CA THR A 66 -5.95 -13.61 -15.10
C THR A 66 -6.25 -14.65 -16.18
N PRO A 67 -5.95 -15.95 -15.93
CA PRO A 67 -6.06 -16.99 -16.95
C PRO A 67 -7.48 -17.14 -17.52
N THR A 68 -8.49 -16.86 -16.71
CA THR A 68 -9.91 -16.93 -17.06
C THR A 68 -10.46 -15.63 -17.65
N LYS A 69 -9.61 -14.64 -17.93
CA LYS A 69 -10.06 -13.36 -18.51
C LYS A 69 -10.61 -13.60 -19.91
N THR A 70 -11.88 -13.28 -20.10
CA THR A 70 -12.56 -13.35 -21.40
C THR A 70 -11.75 -12.63 -22.47
N SER A 71 -11.61 -13.25 -23.63
CA SER A 71 -10.84 -12.67 -24.73
C SER A 71 -11.45 -11.36 -25.20
N GLN A 72 -10.59 -10.43 -25.64
CA GLN A 72 -11.02 -9.14 -26.19
C GLN A 72 -11.95 -9.27 -27.41
N GLN A 73 -11.89 -10.40 -28.11
CA GLN A 73 -12.76 -10.68 -29.24
C GLN A 73 -14.19 -11.01 -28.81
N VAL A 74 -14.36 -11.80 -27.74
CA VAL A 74 -15.68 -12.12 -27.20
C VAL A 74 -16.32 -10.90 -26.55
N MET A 75 -15.55 -10.11 -25.78
CA MET A 75 -16.04 -8.89 -25.14
C MET A 75 -16.63 -7.89 -26.15
N ARG A 76 -16.00 -7.72 -27.32
CA ARG A 76 -16.44 -6.81 -28.38
C ARG A 76 -17.76 -7.19 -29.05
N ARG A 77 -18.27 -8.42 -28.85
CA ARG A 77 -19.56 -8.87 -29.40
C ARG A 77 -20.77 -8.51 -28.54
N ILE A 78 -20.55 -8.07 -27.29
CA ILE A 78 -21.59 -7.90 -26.25
C ILE A 78 -21.75 -6.41 -25.86
N VAL A 79 -20.98 -5.51 -26.49
CA VAL A 79 -21.10 -4.05 -26.36
C VAL A 79 -21.80 -3.53 -27.60
#